data_AF-A0A252BTM0-F1
#
_entry.id   AF-A0A252BTM0-F1
#
_cell.length_a   1.000
_cell.length_b   1.000
_cell.length_c   1.000
_cell.angle_alpha   90.00
_cell.angle_beta   90.00
_cell.angle_gamma   90.00
#
_symmetry.space_group_name_H-M   'P 1'
#
loop_
_entity.id
_entity.type
_entity.pdbx_description
1 polymer ?
#
loop_
_entity_poly.entity_id
_entity_poly.type
_entity_poly.pdbx_seq_one_letter_code
_entity_poly.pdbx_strand_id
1 'polypeptide(L)'
;MDDDIEINFESVFRTFNFYSYVKDEYKSLFLSGSMLSLDEKWLQYERNTLIDNNGMHHQGHFQDLRTYHDVIDNATCAPIEGVAGWWFCAFSTQHFRDYGLPLPIFIRGDDIEFSRRCNAKIISLPGICVWHEPFHKKYSEIMEEYYLLRNILIFTFSTPQNLTQFGLKFFIRKVLRNIATWNYTGLAMNKMAIIDFLTEAYKDNPVNIQKRLSLLNNELKSTSPKRDGFVYPDNKFTHKRLRKKIPLLFLGLLSPSKQQGVSSRGFNRKISDFIMRKEVIVYDYEKQEGESVTIVKSKLADYAMFFVKSYFKIKMNSRKYRKDTIIFRSETSTKKYWKKLLNRN
;
A
#
# COMPACT_ATOMS: atom_id res chain seq x y z
N MET A 1 11.08 -9.51 9.32
CA MET A 1 10.32 -10.75 9.13
C MET A 1 9.01 -10.57 9.83
N ASP A 2 7.93 -11.03 9.21
CA ASP A 2 6.59 -10.92 9.75
C ASP A 2 6.27 -12.14 10.64
N ASP A 3 5.21 -12.05 11.43
CA ASP A 3 4.74 -13.11 12.34
C ASP A 3 3.81 -14.12 11.66
N ASP A 4 3.22 -13.76 10.52
CA ASP A 4 2.29 -14.58 9.75
C ASP A 4 2.91 -15.16 8.46
N ILE A 5 4.16 -15.62 8.60
CA ILE A 5 4.90 -16.34 7.56
C ILE A 5 5.17 -17.79 7.93
N GLU A 6 5.22 -18.64 6.91
CA GLU A 6 5.99 -19.87 6.95
C GLU A 6 7.38 -19.61 6.34
N ILE A 7 8.42 -20.09 7.01
CA ILE A 7 9.81 -19.92 6.59
C ILE A 7 10.52 -21.27 6.57
N ASN A 8 11.32 -21.49 5.53
CA ASN A 8 12.33 -22.54 5.55
C ASN A 8 13.60 -21.96 6.19
N PHE A 9 14.09 -22.58 7.27
CA PHE A 9 15.31 -22.14 7.98
C PHE A 9 16.55 -22.06 7.07
N GLU A 10 16.56 -22.80 5.96
CA GLU A 10 17.58 -22.69 4.93
C GLU A 10 17.70 -21.26 4.37
N SER A 11 16.60 -20.49 4.29
CA SER A 11 16.65 -19.08 3.88
C SER A 11 17.43 -18.21 4.89
N VAL A 12 17.38 -18.55 6.19
CA VAL A 12 18.18 -17.87 7.23
C VAL A 12 19.65 -18.27 7.12
N PHE A 13 19.95 -19.56 6.94
CA PHE A 13 21.33 -20.03 6.79
C PHE A 13 22.00 -19.49 5.53
N ARG A 14 21.29 -19.45 4.40
CA ARG A 14 21.77 -18.80 3.16
C ARG A 14 22.03 -17.32 3.36
N THR A 15 21.14 -16.63 4.07
CA THR A 15 21.31 -15.22 4.43
C THR A 15 22.56 -15.01 5.26
N PHE A 16 22.75 -15.81 6.31
CA PHE A 16 23.94 -15.76 7.16
C PHE A 16 25.21 -16.01 6.33
N ASN A 17 25.26 -17.10 5.57
CA ASN A 17 26.40 -17.46 4.73
C ASN A 17 26.70 -16.35 3.72
N PHE A 18 25.68 -15.78 3.08
CA PHE A 18 25.86 -14.64 2.18
C PHE A 18 26.63 -13.50 2.86
N TYR A 19 26.18 -13.05 4.03
CA TYR A 19 26.83 -11.97 4.77
C TYR A 19 28.18 -12.36 5.39
N SER A 20 28.44 -13.65 5.64
CA SER A 20 29.75 -14.13 6.11
C SER A 20 30.83 -14.08 5.03
N TYR A 21 30.47 -14.23 3.76
CA TYR A 21 31.42 -14.24 2.64
C TYR A 21 31.41 -12.96 1.79
N VAL A 22 30.41 -12.09 1.98
CA VAL A 22 30.32 -10.85 1.21
C VAL A 22 31.54 -9.96 1.48
N LYS A 23 32.17 -9.44 0.41
CA LYS A 23 33.29 -8.50 0.53
C LYS A 23 32.86 -7.23 1.27
N ASP A 24 33.80 -6.58 1.94
CA ASP A 24 33.55 -5.38 2.74
C ASP A 24 32.82 -4.27 1.96
N GLU A 25 33.19 -4.07 0.70
CA GLU A 25 32.58 -3.07 -0.21
C GLU A 25 31.08 -3.31 -0.49
N TYR A 26 30.59 -4.54 -0.26
CA TYR A 26 29.20 -4.94 -0.49
C TYR A 26 28.43 -5.22 0.82
N LYS A 27 29.02 -4.97 2.00
CA LYS A 27 28.34 -5.17 3.29
C LYS A 27 27.11 -4.28 3.50
N SER A 28 26.98 -3.21 2.72
CA SER A 28 25.83 -2.31 2.74
C SER A 28 24.63 -2.81 1.93
N LEU A 29 24.78 -3.89 1.14
CA LEU A 29 23.70 -4.45 0.32
C LEU A 29 22.53 -4.91 1.19
N PHE A 30 21.33 -4.70 0.67
CA PHE A 30 20.09 -5.26 1.21
C PHE A 30 19.84 -6.60 0.53
N LEU A 31 19.59 -7.64 1.31
CA LEU A 31 19.16 -8.93 0.81
C LEU A 31 17.65 -9.06 1.01
N SER A 32 16.91 -9.03 -0.10
CA SER A 32 15.45 -9.17 -0.14
C SER A 32 15.08 -10.61 -0.45
N GLY A 33 14.34 -11.24 0.47
CA GLY A 33 13.74 -12.55 0.24
C GLY A 33 12.45 -12.42 -0.56
N SER A 34 12.22 -13.34 -1.48
CA SER A 34 10.96 -13.37 -2.24
C SER A 34 9.78 -13.72 -1.33
N MET A 35 8.65 -13.05 -1.57
CA MET A 35 7.37 -13.36 -0.94
C MET A 35 6.58 -14.31 -1.84
N LEU A 36 6.33 -15.52 -1.36
CA LEU A 36 5.45 -16.51 -1.99
C LEU A 36 4.10 -16.53 -1.28
N SER A 37 3.08 -17.03 -1.96
CA SER A 37 1.72 -17.17 -1.41
C SER A 37 1.59 -18.37 -0.47
N LEU A 38 1.02 -18.19 0.73
CA LEU A 38 0.63 -19.34 1.57
C LEU A 38 -0.48 -20.20 0.93
N ASP A 39 -1.40 -19.56 0.20
CA ASP A 39 -2.52 -20.26 -0.47
C ASP A 39 -2.03 -21.07 -1.67
N GLU A 40 -1.10 -20.49 -2.43
CA GLU A 40 -0.53 -21.08 -3.64
C GLU A 40 0.99 -21.11 -3.50
N LYS A 41 1.54 -22.12 -2.79
CA LYS A 41 2.96 -22.16 -2.41
C LYS A 41 3.98 -22.10 -3.56
N TRP A 42 3.53 -22.23 -4.80
CA TRP A 42 4.34 -22.07 -6.01
C TRP A 42 4.33 -20.65 -6.59
N LEU A 43 3.38 -19.80 -6.19
CA LEU A 43 3.18 -18.45 -6.72
C LEU A 43 4.05 -17.46 -5.96
N GLN A 44 4.96 -16.79 -6.67
CA GLN A 44 5.70 -15.65 -6.15
C GLN A 44 4.90 -14.36 -6.37
N TYR A 45 4.59 -13.67 -5.27
CA TYR A 45 3.92 -12.38 -5.32
C TYR A 45 4.87 -11.24 -5.63
N GLU A 46 6.03 -11.20 -4.98
CA GLU A 46 6.98 -10.11 -5.18
C GLU A 46 8.36 -10.50 -4.66
N ARG A 47 9.40 -10.05 -5.36
CA ARG A 47 10.79 -10.18 -4.92
C ARG A 47 11.33 -8.90 -4.29
N ASN A 48 11.06 -7.78 -4.96
CA ASN A 48 11.41 -6.42 -4.55
C ASN A 48 10.68 -5.42 -5.48
N THR A 49 10.79 -4.11 -5.20
CA THR A 49 10.10 -3.07 -5.98
C THR A 49 11.04 -1.94 -6.39
N LEU A 50 10.96 -1.54 -7.66
CA LEU A 50 11.52 -0.27 -8.15
C LEU A 50 10.49 0.85 -8.00
N ILE A 51 10.92 2.05 -7.60
CA ILE A 51 10.03 3.22 -7.48
C ILE A 51 10.58 4.39 -8.29
N ASP A 52 9.74 4.92 -9.17
CA ASP A 52 10.01 6.13 -9.96
C ASP A 52 8.78 7.06 -10.00
N ASN A 53 8.88 8.16 -10.75
CA ASN A 53 7.76 9.11 -10.94
C ASN A 53 6.57 8.56 -11.75
N ASN A 54 6.63 7.32 -12.23
CA ASN A 54 5.55 6.65 -12.96
C ASN A 54 4.77 5.68 -12.07
N GLY A 55 5.43 5.08 -11.07
CA GLY A 55 4.79 4.22 -10.09
C GLY A 55 5.76 3.34 -9.32
N MET A 56 5.17 2.32 -8.69
CA MET A 56 5.89 1.18 -8.16
C MET A 56 5.91 0.09 -9.24
N HIS A 57 7.08 -0.51 -9.46
CA HIS A 57 7.30 -1.58 -10.43
C HIS A 57 7.76 -2.82 -9.68
N HIS A 58 6.79 -3.65 -9.31
CA HIS A 58 6.99 -4.89 -8.57
C HIS A 58 7.77 -5.90 -9.43
N GLN A 59 8.93 -6.32 -8.94
CA GLN A 59 9.80 -7.27 -9.61
C GLN A 59 9.44 -8.69 -9.20
N GLY A 60 9.45 -9.61 -10.17
CA GLY A 60 9.09 -11.01 -9.95
C GLY A 60 7.62 -11.19 -9.54
N HIS A 61 6.76 -10.29 -9.97
CA HIS A 61 5.35 -10.24 -9.58
C HIS A 61 4.50 -11.26 -10.33
N PHE A 62 3.69 -12.03 -9.61
CA PHE A 62 2.83 -13.10 -10.15
C PHE A 62 3.60 -14.13 -11.00
N GLN A 63 4.79 -14.53 -10.56
CA GLN A 63 5.57 -15.58 -11.23
C GLN A 63 5.22 -16.97 -10.70
N ASP A 64 5.18 -17.95 -11.59
CA ASP A 64 4.96 -19.35 -11.26
C ASP A 64 6.30 -20.09 -11.17
N LEU A 65 6.77 -20.32 -9.95
CA LEU A 65 8.08 -20.92 -9.69
C LEU A 65 8.15 -22.43 -10.00
N ARG A 66 7.09 -23.03 -10.54
CA ARG A 66 7.15 -24.37 -11.15
C ARG A 66 7.71 -24.31 -12.57
N THR A 67 7.73 -23.13 -13.19
CA THR A 67 8.19 -22.97 -14.56
C THR A 67 9.69 -22.71 -14.59
N TYR A 68 10.39 -23.37 -15.53
CA TYR A 68 11.83 -23.21 -15.69
C TYR A 68 12.23 -21.75 -15.97
N HIS A 69 11.45 -21.05 -16.78
CA HIS A 69 11.73 -19.66 -17.15
C HIS A 69 11.72 -18.73 -15.93
N ASP A 70 10.66 -18.77 -15.11
CA ASP A 70 10.57 -17.90 -13.93
C ASP A 70 11.68 -18.22 -12.91
N VAL A 71 12.06 -19.48 -12.76
CA VAL A 71 13.18 -19.87 -11.87
C VAL A 71 14.50 -19.28 -12.35
N ILE A 72 14.79 -19.34 -13.65
CA ILE A 72 16.01 -18.75 -14.24
C ILE A 72 16.00 -17.22 -14.11
N ASP A 73 14.86 -16.58 -14.34
CA ASP A 73 14.71 -15.13 -14.18
C ASP A 73 14.97 -14.68 -12.73
N ASN A 74 14.56 -15.49 -11.74
CA ASN A 74 14.87 -15.23 -10.33
C ASN A 74 16.34 -15.48 -10.00
N ALA A 75 16.99 -16.44 -10.65
CA ALA A 75 18.41 -16.74 -10.42
C ALA A 75 19.37 -15.74 -11.07
N THR A 76 18.94 -15.10 -12.16
CA THR A 76 19.79 -14.21 -12.96
C THR A 76 19.45 -12.73 -12.82
N CYS A 77 18.51 -12.38 -11.93
CA CYS A 77 18.09 -11.00 -11.77
C CYS A 77 19.23 -10.10 -11.28
N ALA A 78 19.38 -8.94 -11.92
CA ALA A 78 20.35 -7.94 -11.50
C ALA A 78 19.95 -7.27 -10.17
N PRO A 79 20.93 -6.78 -9.39
CA PRO A 79 20.66 -5.90 -8.27
C PRO A 79 19.91 -4.64 -8.72
N ILE A 80 19.04 -4.12 -7.84
CA ILE A 80 18.27 -2.90 -8.11
C ILE A 80 18.44 -1.85 -7.02
N GLU A 81 18.24 -0.58 -7.34
CA GLU A 81 18.09 0.50 -6.35
C GLU A 81 16.60 0.73 -6.07
N GLY A 82 16.08 0.11 -5.01
CA GLY A 82 14.63 -0.02 -4.85
C GLY A 82 14.15 -0.11 -3.42
N VAL A 83 13.13 -0.95 -3.22
CA VAL A 83 12.52 -1.27 -1.94
C VAL A 83 12.51 -2.78 -1.75
N ALA A 84 12.92 -3.21 -0.56
CA ALA A 84 12.83 -4.59 -0.11
C ALA A 84 11.76 -4.66 0.98
N GLY A 85 10.74 -5.49 0.77
CA GLY A 85 9.67 -5.68 1.75
C GLY A 85 10.16 -6.35 3.02
N TRP A 86 9.60 -5.97 4.16
CA TRP A 86 10.08 -6.45 5.47
C TRP A 86 9.56 -7.82 5.92
N TRP A 87 8.74 -8.47 5.09
CA TRP A 87 8.40 -9.89 5.21
C TRP A 87 9.67 -10.76 5.30
N PHE A 88 10.69 -10.42 4.51
CA PHE A 88 12.06 -10.93 4.64
C PHE A 88 13.05 -9.94 4.02
N CYS A 89 13.73 -9.18 4.88
CA CYS A 89 14.77 -8.26 4.46
C CYS A 89 15.91 -8.29 5.47
N ALA A 90 17.13 -8.54 5.00
CA ALA A 90 18.34 -8.52 5.80
C ALA A 90 19.26 -7.41 5.30
N PHE A 91 19.90 -6.70 6.23
CA PHE A 91 20.86 -5.64 5.96
C PHE A 91 21.71 -5.38 7.20
N SER A 92 22.86 -4.72 7.02
CA SER A 92 23.76 -4.39 8.14
C SER A 92 23.13 -3.39 9.12
N THR A 93 23.30 -3.64 10.43
CA THR A 93 22.90 -2.69 11.49
C THR A 93 23.59 -1.33 11.39
N GLN A 94 24.66 -1.21 10.60
CA GLN A 94 25.31 0.08 10.29
C GLN A 94 24.31 1.08 9.68
N HIS A 95 23.32 0.63 8.90
CA HIS A 95 22.29 1.51 8.34
C HIS A 95 21.51 2.29 9.42
N PHE A 96 21.29 1.71 10.60
CA PHE A 96 20.66 2.43 11.71
C PHE A 96 21.57 3.49 12.33
N ARG A 97 22.89 3.32 12.25
CA ARG A 97 23.86 4.34 12.69
C ARG A 97 23.93 5.49 11.70
N ASP A 98 23.95 5.17 10.40
CA ASP A 98 24.15 6.15 9.33
C ASP A 98 22.87 6.94 9.01
N TYR A 99 21.71 6.25 9.01
CA TYR A 99 20.45 6.84 8.57
C TYR A 99 19.44 7.02 9.70
N GLY A 100 19.62 6.39 10.87
CA GLY A 100 18.65 6.37 11.95
C GLY A 100 17.58 5.27 11.80
N LEU A 101 16.73 5.12 12.81
CA LEU A 101 15.65 4.14 12.86
C LEU A 101 14.53 4.42 11.84
N PRO A 102 13.63 3.45 11.57
CA PRO A 102 12.43 3.65 10.78
C PRO A 102 11.55 4.82 11.29
N LEU A 103 10.73 5.37 10.39
CA LEU A 103 9.75 6.38 10.78
C LEU A 103 8.63 5.76 11.64
N PRO A 104 8.10 6.48 12.65
CA PRO A 104 7.02 6.00 13.51
C PRO A 104 5.64 6.17 12.84
N ILE A 105 5.43 5.59 11.67
CA ILE A 105 4.24 5.80 10.82
C ILE A 105 3.18 4.69 10.92
N PHE A 106 3.25 3.89 11.98
CA PHE A 106 2.40 2.73 12.31
C PHE A 106 2.53 1.54 11.36
N ILE A 107 1.90 1.60 10.19
CA ILE A 107 1.87 0.50 9.21
C ILE A 107 1.89 1.08 7.79
N ARG A 108 2.43 0.30 6.84
CA ARG A 108 2.58 0.61 5.41
C ARG A 108 3.62 1.69 5.12
N GLY A 109 4.64 1.35 4.32
CA GLY A 109 5.55 2.31 3.68
C GLY A 109 6.74 2.75 4.50
N ASP A 110 6.93 2.18 5.69
CA ASP A 110 8.14 2.24 6.50
C ASP A 110 9.32 1.53 5.84
N ASP A 111 9.07 0.36 5.24
CA ASP A 111 10.02 -0.37 4.38
C ASP A 111 10.42 0.42 3.13
N ILE A 112 9.45 1.07 2.48
CA ILE A 112 9.64 1.97 1.33
C ILE A 112 10.51 3.15 1.73
N GLU A 113 10.15 3.86 2.81
CA GLU A 113 10.90 5.03 3.24
C GLU A 113 12.33 4.68 3.62
N PHE A 114 12.51 3.62 4.41
CA PHE A 114 13.81 3.22 4.90
C PHE A 114 14.74 2.78 3.77
N SER A 115 14.26 1.92 2.87
CA SER A 115 15.05 1.44 1.73
C SER A 115 15.53 2.61 0.85
N ARG A 116 14.65 3.56 0.57
CA ARG A 116 14.96 4.72 -0.28
C ARG A 116 15.82 5.76 0.41
N ARG A 117 15.64 5.96 1.73
CA ARG A 117 16.52 6.80 2.55
C ARG A 117 17.95 6.26 2.58
N CYS A 118 18.11 4.95 2.71
CA CYS A 118 19.43 4.29 2.71
C CYS A 118 20.04 4.16 1.31
N ASN A 119 19.36 4.63 0.26
CA ASN A 119 19.70 4.37 -1.14
C ASN A 119 20.03 2.88 -1.39
N ALA A 120 19.17 2.01 -0.86
CA ALA A 120 19.44 0.58 -0.78
C ALA A 120 19.65 -0.03 -2.17
N LYS A 121 20.83 -0.61 -2.37
CA LYS A 121 21.09 -1.55 -3.45
C LYS A 121 20.67 -2.93 -2.98
N ILE A 122 19.63 -3.45 -3.60
CA ILE A 122 18.93 -4.66 -3.21
C ILE A 122 19.32 -5.79 -4.15
N ILE A 123 19.64 -6.92 -3.54
CA ILE A 123 19.83 -8.19 -4.22
C ILE A 123 18.79 -9.20 -3.72
N SER A 124 18.51 -10.20 -4.53
CA SER A 124 17.67 -11.32 -4.17
C SER A 124 18.33 -12.59 -4.69
N LEU A 125 18.24 -13.67 -3.90
CA LEU A 125 18.90 -14.93 -4.20
C LEU A 125 17.86 -16.06 -4.21
N PRO A 126 17.95 -17.01 -5.16
CA PRO A 126 17.14 -18.22 -5.13
C PRO A 126 17.27 -18.97 -3.80
N GLY A 127 16.14 -19.51 -3.32
CA GLY A 127 16.07 -20.24 -2.06
C GLY A 127 16.03 -19.35 -0.81
N ILE A 128 16.03 -18.02 -0.96
CA ILE A 128 15.74 -17.09 0.13
C ILE A 128 14.35 -16.53 -0.07
N CYS A 129 13.38 -17.11 0.63
CA CYS A 129 11.99 -16.73 0.51
C CYS A 129 11.21 -17.00 1.80
N VAL A 130 9.99 -16.46 1.84
CA VAL A 130 8.98 -16.76 2.85
C VAL A 130 7.66 -17.01 2.14
N TRP A 131 6.84 -17.89 2.69
CA TRP A 131 5.44 -17.98 2.32
C TRP A 131 4.65 -17.11 3.27
N HIS A 132 3.95 -16.12 2.73
CA HIS A 132 3.24 -15.12 3.51
C HIS A 132 1.76 -15.13 3.13
N GLU A 133 0.89 -14.76 4.06
CA GLU A 133 -0.54 -14.65 3.80
C GLU A 133 -0.80 -13.61 2.68
N PRO A 134 -1.58 -13.94 1.63
CA PRO A 134 -1.79 -13.03 0.53
C PRO A 134 -2.33 -11.65 0.95
N PHE A 135 -1.76 -10.57 0.41
CA PHE A 135 -2.18 -9.20 0.74
C PHE A 135 -3.68 -8.94 0.53
N HIS A 136 -4.33 -9.68 -0.36
CA HIS A 136 -5.74 -9.46 -0.67
C HIS A 136 -6.67 -9.76 0.52
N LYS A 137 -6.26 -10.64 1.44
CA LYS A 137 -6.98 -10.97 2.68
C LYS A 137 -6.81 -9.89 3.76
N LYS A 138 -5.67 -9.20 3.76
CA LYS A 138 -5.36 -8.16 4.77
C LYS A 138 -5.94 -6.77 4.44
N TYR A 139 -6.98 -6.68 3.61
CA TYR A 139 -7.53 -5.39 3.21
C TYR A 139 -8.29 -4.73 4.36
N SER A 140 -7.92 -3.49 4.70
CA SER A 140 -8.78 -2.60 5.48
C SER A 140 -8.74 -1.19 4.91
N GLU A 141 -9.86 -0.45 5.02
CA GLU A 141 -9.90 0.94 4.57
C GLU A 141 -8.92 1.82 5.34
N ILE A 142 -8.68 1.53 6.62
CA ILE A 142 -7.70 2.25 7.45
C ILE A 142 -6.28 2.04 6.90
N MET A 143 -5.88 0.80 6.62
CA MET A 143 -4.53 0.51 6.12
C MET A 143 -4.34 1.05 4.70
N GLU A 144 -5.27 0.76 3.80
CA GLU A 144 -5.09 1.00 2.36
C GLU A 144 -5.44 2.41 1.92
N GLU A 145 -6.41 3.05 2.57
CA GLU A 145 -6.94 4.35 2.14
C GLU A 145 -6.45 5.48 3.06
N TYR A 146 -6.24 5.21 4.36
CA TYR A 146 -5.61 6.18 5.26
C TYR A 146 -4.07 6.05 5.30
N TYR A 147 -3.54 4.96 5.87
CA TYR A 147 -2.11 4.86 6.20
C TYR A 147 -1.24 4.90 4.96
N LEU A 148 -1.54 4.06 3.96
CA LEU A 148 -0.76 4.01 2.74
C LEU A 148 -0.72 5.37 2.02
N LEU A 149 -1.86 6.06 1.87
CA LEU A 149 -1.90 7.38 1.23
C LEU A 149 -1.09 8.42 2.01
N ARG A 150 -1.34 8.53 3.32
CA ARG A 150 -0.63 9.48 4.19
C ARG A 150 0.87 9.22 4.18
N ASN A 151 1.28 7.97 4.33
CA ASN A 151 2.68 7.57 4.45
C ASN A 151 3.42 7.73 3.12
N ILE A 152 2.77 7.46 1.99
CA ILE A 152 3.35 7.76 0.66
C ILE A 152 3.56 9.25 0.46
N LEU A 153 2.67 10.12 0.95
CA LEU A 153 2.91 11.57 0.92
C LEU A 153 4.08 11.98 1.81
N ILE A 154 4.15 11.47 3.04
CA ILE A 154 5.30 11.72 3.94
C ILE A 154 6.61 11.29 3.27
N PHE A 155 6.66 10.04 2.77
CA PHE A 155 7.78 9.48 2.02
C PHE A 155 8.17 10.33 0.81
N THR A 156 7.18 10.72 -0.01
CA THR A 156 7.40 11.49 -1.24
C THR A 156 8.19 12.77 -0.98
N PHE A 157 7.91 13.44 0.14
CA PHE A 157 8.53 14.70 0.50
C PHE A 157 9.78 14.53 1.37
N SER A 158 9.88 13.46 2.16
CA SER A 158 11.04 13.20 3.01
C SER A 158 12.22 12.55 2.25
N THR A 159 11.95 11.76 1.22
CA THR A 159 12.97 10.99 0.50
C THR A 159 14.00 11.88 -0.20
N PRO A 160 15.29 11.49 -0.25
CA PRO A 160 16.32 12.31 -0.90
C PRO A 160 16.07 12.46 -2.41
N GLN A 161 15.49 11.45 -3.06
CA GLN A 161 15.17 11.47 -4.50
C GLN A 161 13.94 12.34 -4.82
N ASN A 162 13.84 12.87 -6.03
CA ASN A 162 12.67 13.66 -6.44
C ASN A 162 11.51 12.76 -6.90
N LEU A 163 10.64 12.40 -5.96
CA LEU A 163 9.45 11.56 -6.18
C LEU A 163 8.13 12.33 -6.04
N THR A 164 8.16 13.66 -6.18
CA THR A 164 6.95 14.51 -6.03
C THR A 164 5.84 14.08 -6.99
N GLN A 165 6.17 13.78 -8.25
CA GLN A 165 5.19 13.36 -9.24
C GLN A 165 4.61 11.98 -8.92
N PHE A 166 5.41 11.07 -8.37
CA PHE A 166 4.95 9.78 -7.88
C PHE A 166 3.86 9.95 -6.81
N GLY A 167 4.14 10.68 -5.73
CA GLY A 167 3.17 10.86 -4.63
C GLY A 167 1.90 11.57 -5.08
N LEU A 168 2.02 12.60 -5.92
CA LEU A 168 0.88 13.32 -6.48
C LEU A 168 0.00 12.44 -7.40
N LYS A 169 0.61 11.61 -8.25
CA LYS A 169 -0.12 10.62 -9.06
C LYS A 169 -0.77 9.55 -8.18
N PHE A 170 -0.07 9.08 -7.15
CA PHE A 170 -0.59 8.09 -6.21
C PHE A 170 -1.86 8.60 -5.51
N PHE A 171 -1.79 9.83 -4.98
CA PHE A 171 -2.93 10.52 -4.38
C PHE A 171 -4.13 10.59 -5.32
N ILE A 172 -3.94 11.11 -6.55
CA ILE A 172 -5.03 11.21 -7.53
C ILE A 172 -5.63 9.83 -7.83
N ARG A 173 -4.78 8.82 -8.10
CA ARG A 173 -5.23 7.46 -8.45
C ARG A 173 -6.07 6.83 -7.33
N LYS A 174 -5.65 6.96 -6.07
CA LYS A 174 -6.40 6.46 -4.91
C LYS A 174 -7.77 7.14 -4.77
N VAL A 175 -7.82 8.46 -4.86
CA VAL A 175 -9.09 9.21 -4.79
C VAL A 175 -10.02 8.86 -5.94
N LEU A 176 -9.52 8.87 -7.18
CA LEU A 176 -10.33 8.57 -8.36
C LEU A 176 -10.89 7.15 -8.31
N ARG A 177 -10.10 6.17 -7.86
CA ARG A 177 -10.58 4.79 -7.66
C ARG A 177 -11.75 4.74 -6.66
N ASN A 178 -11.64 5.41 -5.52
CA ASN A 178 -12.70 5.41 -4.51
C ASN A 178 -13.95 6.19 -4.96
N ILE A 179 -13.81 7.28 -5.71
CA ILE A 179 -14.95 7.98 -6.33
C ILE A 179 -15.64 7.08 -7.35
N ALA A 180 -14.87 6.47 -8.25
CA ALA A 180 -15.37 5.62 -9.33
C ALA A 180 -16.05 4.33 -8.85
N THR A 181 -15.70 3.88 -7.64
CA THR A 181 -16.28 2.69 -7.01
C THR A 181 -17.23 3.03 -5.86
N TRP A 182 -17.62 4.29 -5.68
CA TRP A 182 -18.49 4.77 -4.59
C TRP A 182 -18.07 4.29 -3.19
N ASN A 183 -16.76 4.18 -2.95
CA ASN A 183 -16.21 3.74 -1.66
C ASN A 183 -16.18 4.93 -0.68
N TYR A 184 -17.32 5.28 -0.09
CA TYR A 184 -17.41 6.44 0.82
C TYR A 184 -16.54 6.30 2.06
N THR A 185 -16.42 5.09 2.62
CA THR A 185 -15.52 4.82 3.74
C THR A 185 -14.07 5.08 3.34
N GLY A 186 -13.64 4.56 2.17
CA GLY A 186 -12.32 4.87 1.60
C GLY A 186 -12.12 6.36 1.31
N LEU A 187 -13.14 7.09 0.83
CA LEU A 187 -13.06 8.55 0.64
C LEU A 187 -12.93 9.31 1.96
N ALA A 188 -13.63 8.88 3.01
CA ALA A 188 -13.48 9.46 4.34
C ALA A 188 -12.06 9.23 4.89
N MET A 189 -11.53 8.02 4.75
CA MET A 189 -10.15 7.68 5.14
C MET A 189 -9.11 8.47 4.34
N ASN A 190 -9.27 8.58 3.02
CA ASN A 190 -8.44 9.43 2.18
C ASN A 190 -8.49 10.91 2.65
N LYS A 191 -9.68 11.41 2.98
CA LYS A 191 -9.85 12.79 3.49
C LYS A 191 -9.07 12.98 4.80
N MET A 192 -9.18 12.04 5.73
CA MET A 192 -8.43 12.09 7.00
C MET A 192 -6.91 12.01 6.77
N ALA A 193 -6.43 11.17 5.87
CA ALA A 193 -5.00 11.09 5.53
C ALA A 193 -4.46 12.42 5.01
N ILE A 194 -5.22 13.08 4.13
CA ILE A 194 -4.86 14.38 3.57
C ILE A 194 -4.93 15.49 4.63
N ILE A 195 -5.96 15.51 5.49
CA ILE A 195 -6.04 16.49 6.59
C ILE A 195 -4.84 16.33 7.52
N ASP A 196 -4.55 15.10 7.94
CA ASP A 196 -3.45 14.83 8.87
C ASP A 196 -2.10 15.18 8.25
N PHE A 197 -1.91 14.94 6.95
CA PHE A 197 -0.74 15.40 6.20
C PHE A 197 -0.63 16.93 6.16
N LEU A 198 -1.72 17.62 5.78
CA LEU A 198 -1.74 19.08 5.62
C LEU A 198 -1.57 19.86 6.92
N THR A 199 -2.02 19.28 8.04
CA THR A 199 -2.03 19.89 9.38
C THR A 199 -0.90 19.37 10.29
N GLU A 200 -0.07 18.46 9.77
CA GLU A 200 1.01 17.79 10.51
C GLU A 200 0.53 16.92 11.69
N ALA A 201 -0.76 16.59 11.76
CA ALA A 201 -1.30 15.68 12.77
C ALA A 201 -0.75 14.25 12.66
N TYR A 202 -0.06 13.91 11.56
CA TYR A 202 0.72 12.66 11.46
C TYR A 202 1.87 12.56 12.47
N LYS A 203 2.24 13.66 13.14
CA LYS A 203 3.25 13.70 14.22
C LYS A 203 2.71 13.21 15.56
N ASP A 204 1.39 13.07 15.71
CA ASP A 204 0.77 12.54 16.93
C ASP A 204 1.16 11.08 17.15
N ASN A 205 0.97 10.60 18.38
CA ASN A 205 1.24 9.22 18.74
C ASN A 205 0.43 8.26 17.81
N PRO A 206 1.09 7.30 17.14
CA PRO A 206 0.43 6.33 16.27
C PRO A 206 -0.77 5.61 16.90
N VAL A 207 -0.73 5.37 18.21
CA VAL A 207 -1.83 4.73 18.96
C VAL A 207 -3.06 5.65 19.02
N ASN A 208 -2.87 6.95 19.23
CA ASN A 208 -3.97 7.92 19.26
C ASN A 208 -4.62 8.05 17.88
N ILE A 209 -3.79 8.10 16.84
CA ILE A 209 -4.23 8.10 15.45
C ILE A 209 -5.07 6.85 15.16
N GLN A 210 -4.57 5.66 15.49
CA GLN A 210 -5.28 4.40 15.25
C GLN A 210 -6.62 4.35 16.00
N LYS A 211 -6.66 4.79 17.26
CA LYS A 211 -7.91 4.85 18.05
C LYS A 211 -8.94 5.75 17.38
N ARG A 212 -8.56 6.97 16.99
CA ARG A 212 -9.45 7.92 16.30
C ARG A 212 -9.98 7.37 14.98
N LEU A 213 -9.13 6.73 14.18
CA LEU A 213 -9.53 6.13 12.90
C LEU A 213 -10.45 4.94 13.09
N SER A 214 -10.22 4.12 14.12
CA SER A 214 -11.07 2.96 14.44
C SER A 214 -12.48 3.41 14.83
N LEU A 215 -12.60 4.46 15.66
CA LEU A 215 -13.90 5.05 16.03
C LEU A 215 -14.66 5.55 14.80
N LEU A 216 -14.00 6.36 13.97
CA LEU A 216 -14.61 6.87 12.74
C LEU A 216 -15.01 5.73 11.78
N ASN A 217 -14.16 4.73 11.61
CA ASN A 217 -14.44 3.60 10.74
C ASN A 217 -15.64 2.77 11.23
N ASN A 218 -15.77 2.58 12.56
CA ASN A 218 -16.90 1.88 13.14
C ASN A 218 -18.21 2.67 12.97
N GLU A 219 -18.18 3.98 13.14
CA GLU A 219 -19.34 4.87 12.90
C GLU A 219 -19.79 4.83 11.42
N LEU A 220 -18.84 4.86 10.49
CA LEU A 220 -19.15 4.77 9.06
C LEU A 220 -19.72 3.40 8.68
N LYS A 221 -19.21 2.32 9.28
CA LYS A 221 -19.69 0.96 9.02
C LYS A 221 -21.05 0.68 9.66
N SER A 222 -21.35 1.26 10.83
CA SER A 222 -22.66 1.07 11.49
C SER A 222 -23.82 1.75 10.76
N THR A 223 -23.54 2.84 10.04
CA THR A 223 -24.52 3.57 9.24
C THR A 223 -24.75 2.98 7.84
N SER A 224 -24.01 1.95 7.46
CA SER A 224 -24.06 1.35 6.13
C SER A 224 -25.19 0.30 6.02
N PRO A 225 -26.04 0.32 4.97
CA PRO A 225 -27.14 -0.64 4.85
C PRO A 225 -26.62 -2.05 4.58
N LYS A 226 -26.83 -2.96 5.54
CA LYS A 226 -26.53 -4.39 5.38
C LYS A 226 -27.63 -5.12 4.63
N ARG A 227 -27.25 -6.13 3.84
CA ARG A 227 -28.15 -7.13 3.26
C ARG A 227 -27.74 -8.52 3.72
N ASP A 228 -28.66 -9.18 4.40
CA ASP A 228 -28.51 -10.58 4.82
C ASP A 228 -28.87 -11.53 3.67
N GLY A 229 -28.32 -12.75 3.71
CA GLY A 229 -28.67 -13.83 2.77
C GLY A 229 -28.21 -13.63 1.33
N PHE A 230 -27.27 -12.71 1.07
CA PHE A 230 -26.72 -12.49 -0.26
C PHE A 230 -25.66 -13.55 -0.59
N VAL A 231 -25.93 -14.37 -1.60
CA VAL A 231 -24.93 -15.30 -2.17
C VAL A 231 -24.24 -14.59 -3.32
N TYR A 232 -22.94 -14.35 -3.19
CA TYR A 232 -22.15 -13.85 -4.31
C TYR A 232 -22.07 -14.96 -5.36
N PRO A 233 -22.65 -14.79 -6.57
CA PRO A 233 -22.44 -15.77 -7.62
C PRO A 233 -20.97 -15.69 -7.99
N ASP A 234 -20.22 -16.78 -7.79
CA ASP A 234 -18.83 -16.89 -8.24
C ASP A 234 -18.78 -16.43 -9.68
N ASN A 235 -18.28 -15.21 -9.89
CA ASN A 235 -18.23 -14.62 -11.21
C ASN A 235 -17.10 -15.34 -11.95
N LYS A 236 -17.45 -16.45 -12.62
CA LYS A 236 -16.68 -17.05 -13.74
C LYS A 236 -16.61 -16.11 -14.95
N PHE A 237 -16.65 -14.79 -14.76
CA PHE A 237 -16.37 -13.84 -15.82
C PHE A 237 -14.87 -13.76 -16.03
N THR A 238 -14.41 -14.72 -16.83
CA THR A 238 -13.22 -14.66 -17.68
C THR A 238 -12.88 -13.23 -18.06
N HIS A 239 -11.60 -12.88 -17.86
CA HIS A 239 -10.94 -11.66 -18.27
C HIS A 239 -11.19 -11.32 -19.75
N LYS A 240 -12.33 -10.72 -20.10
CA LYS A 240 -12.44 -9.98 -21.36
C LYS A 240 -11.71 -8.66 -21.15
N ARG A 241 -10.53 -8.53 -21.77
CA ARG A 241 -9.74 -7.30 -21.90
C ARG A 241 -10.66 -6.11 -22.22
N LEU A 242 -11.05 -5.35 -21.20
CA LEU A 242 -11.88 -4.16 -21.31
C LEU A 242 -11.00 -2.98 -21.76
N ARG A 243 -10.51 -3.05 -23.00
CA ARG A 243 -9.53 -2.08 -23.53
C ARG A 243 -10.15 -0.72 -23.94
N LYS A 244 -11.47 -0.51 -23.82
CA LYS A 244 -12.13 0.74 -24.26
C LYS A 244 -13.39 1.07 -23.45
N LYS A 245 -13.28 1.60 -22.22
CA LYS A 245 -14.44 2.17 -21.47
C LYS A 245 -14.11 3.41 -20.61
N ILE A 246 -12.97 4.08 -20.81
CA ILE A 246 -12.70 5.37 -20.15
C ILE A 246 -13.76 6.45 -20.48
N PRO A 247 -14.36 6.51 -21.69
CA PRO A 247 -15.44 7.48 -21.96
C PRO A 247 -16.76 7.18 -21.20
N LEU A 248 -16.97 5.93 -20.74
CA LEU A 248 -18.24 5.48 -20.14
C LEU A 248 -18.38 5.79 -18.65
N LEU A 249 -17.29 6.11 -17.94
CA LEU A 249 -17.34 6.55 -16.54
C LEU A 249 -18.03 7.91 -16.39
N PHE A 250 -17.70 8.86 -17.28
CA PHE A 250 -18.33 10.18 -17.29
C PHE A 250 -19.77 10.13 -17.82
N LEU A 251 -20.07 9.27 -18.81
CA LEU A 251 -21.43 9.03 -19.30
C LEU A 251 -22.33 8.29 -18.29
N GLY A 252 -21.78 7.36 -17.49
CA GLY A 252 -22.53 6.62 -16.48
C GLY A 252 -22.93 7.42 -15.24
N LEU A 253 -22.22 8.52 -14.94
CA LEU A 253 -22.63 9.49 -13.92
C LEU A 253 -23.85 10.31 -14.35
N LEU A 254 -24.07 10.46 -15.66
CA LEU A 254 -25.12 11.28 -16.27
C LEU A 254 -26.43 10.51 -16.50
N SER A 255 -26.37 9.19 -16.74
CA SER A 255 -27.57 8.36 -16.91
C SER A 255 -27.40 6.97 -16.26
N PRO A 256 -27.77 6.80 -14.98
CA PRO A 256 -27.72 5.49 -14.33
C PRO A 256 -28.74 4.54 -14.97
N SER A 257 -28.31 3.34 -15.36
CA SER A 257 -29.25 2.29 -15.76
C SER A 257 -30.06 1.85 -14.54
N LYS A 258 -31.26 1.28 -14.75
CA LYS A 258 -32.09 0.73 -13.67
C LYS A 258 -31.53 -0.56 -13.04
N GLN A 259 -30.39 -1.06 -13.50
CA GLN A 259 -29.86 -2.37 -13.07
C GLN A 259 -29.04 -2.27 -11.77
N GLN A 260 -29.24 -3.25 -10.90
CA GLN A 260 -28.39 -3.51 -9.74
C GLN A 260 -27.06 -4.14 -10.20
N GLY A 261 -25.96 -3.74 -9.58
CA GLY A 261 -24.64 -4.33 -9.76
C GLY A 261 -24.19 -5.13 -8.53
N VAL A 262 -23.15 -5.93 -8.70
CA VAL A 262 -22.50 -6.70 -7.63
C VAL A 262 -21.00 -6.53 -7.78
N SER A 263 -20.29 -6.27 -6.68
CA SER A 263 -18.83 -6.15 -6.67
C SER A 263 -18.24 -6.74 -5.40
N SER A 264 -16.96 -7.11 -5.45
CA SER A 264 -16.22 -7.60 -4.28
C SER A 264 -15.73 -6.43 -3.43
N ARG A 265 -15.56 -6.64 -2.12
CA ARG A 265 -14.85 -5.71 -1.22
C ARG A 265 -13.34 -5.69 -1.54
N GLY A 266 -12.66 -4.64 -1.09
CA GLY A 266 -11.20 -4.58 -1.02
C GLY A 266 -10.50 -4.43 -2.37
N PHE A 267 -9.40 -5.16 -2.55
CA PHE A 267 -8.59 -5.09 -3.78
C PHE A 267 -9.38 -5.54 -5.02
N ASN A 268 -10.33 -6.46 -4.85
CA ASN A 268 -11.16 -7.00 -5.92
C ASN A 268 -12.34 -6.08 -6.31
N ARG A 269 -12.51 -4.92 -5.66
CA ARG A 269 -13.51 -3.90 -6.02
C ARG A 269 -13.16 -3.24 -7.35
N LYS A 270 -13.84 -3.63 -8.44
CA LYS A 270 -13.56 -3.18 -9.81
C LYS A 270 -14.45 -2.02 -10.21
N ILE A 271 -13.88 -1.04 -10.93
CA ILE A 271 -14.64 0.12 -11.43
C ILE A 271 -15.76 -0.32 -12.39
N SER A 272 -15.54 -1.37 -13.19
CA SER A 272 -16.53 -1.90 -14.13
C SER A 272 -17.87 -2.26 -13.50
N ASP A 273 -17.86 -2.63 -12.22
CA ASP A 273 -19.03 -3.16 -11.53
C ASP A 273 -19.98 -2.03 -11.10
N PHE A 274 -19.48 -0.80 -11.03
CA PHE A 274 -20.21 0.40 -10.59
C PHE A 274 -20.71 1.28 -11.75
N ILE A 275 -20.14 1.12 -12.95
CA ILE A 275 -20.51 1.95 -14.12
C ILE A 275 -21.98 1.73 -14.47
N MET A 276 -22.74 2.83 -14.60
CA MET A 276 -24.15 2.86 -14.99
C MET A 276 -25.07 2.03 -14.08
N ARG A 277 -24.74 1.83 -12.79
CA ARG A 277 -25.63 1.13 -11.84
C ARG A 277 -26.49 2.12 -11.05
N LYS A 278 -27.65 1.65 -10.59
CA LYS A 278 -28.48 2.40 -9.61
C LYS A 278 -28.03 2.13 -8.17
N GLU A 279 -27.69 0.87 -7.91
CA GLU A 279 -27.28 0.32 -6.62
C GLU A 279 -26.24 -0.77 -6.91
N VAL A 280 -25.24 -0.89 -6.05
CA VAL A 280 -24.26 -1.98 -6.10
C VAL A 280 -24.20 -2.66 -4.75
N ILE A 281 -24.35 -3.98 -4.73
CA ILE A 281 -24.09 -4.80 -3.54
C ILE A 281 -22.60 -5.12 -3.51
N VAL A 282 -21.92 -4.64 -2.47
CA VAL A 282 -20.50 -4.89 -2.24
C VAL A 282 -20.38 -6.04 -1.25
N TYR A 283 -19.83 -7.16 -1.69
CA TYR A 283 -19.75 -8.37 -0.90
C TYR A 283 -18.40 -8.53 -0.21
N ASP A 284 -18.46 -8.86 1.07
CA ASP A 284 -17.32 -9.20 1.93
C ASP A 284 -17.24 -10.72 2.06
N TYR A 285 -16.27 -11.34 1.40
CA TYR A 285 -16.12 -12.80 1.37
C TYR A 285 -15.80 -13.39 2.75
N GLU A 286 -15.07 -12.67 3.58
CA GLU A 286 -14.65 -13.14 4.90
C GLU A 286 -15.82 -13.15 5.88
N LYS A 287 -16.63 -12.10 5.82
CA LYS A 287 -17.81 -11.95 6.69
C LYS A 287 -19.07 -12.62 6.13
N GLN A 288 -19.05 -12.98 4.85
CA GLN A 288 -20.21 -13.45 4.10
C GLN A 288 -21.39 -12.47 4.18
N GLU A 289 -21.08 -11.17 4.13
CA GLU A 289 -22.07 -10.08 4.24
C GLU A 289 -22.05 -9.19 2.99
N GLY A 290 -23.22 -8.70 2.58
CA GLY A 290 -23.37 -7.71 1.52
C GLY A 290 -23.69 -6.32 2.06
N GLU A 291 -23.01 -5.28 1.54
CA GLU A 291 -23.31 -3.88 1.81
C GLU A 291 -23.94 -3.24 0.57
N SER A 292 -25.14 -2.65 0.70
CA SER A 292 -25.75 -1.92 -0.40
C SER A 292 -25.21 -0.49 -0.48
N VAL A 293 -24.69 -0.13 -1.65
CA VAL A 293 -24.14 1.20 -1.91
C VAL A 293 -24.86 1.85 -3.09
N THR A 294 -25.28 3.08 -2.89
CA THR A 294 -25.89 3.93 -3.93
C THR A 294 -25.06 5.18 -4.17
N ILE A 295 -25.25 5.78 -5.34
CA ILE A 295 -24.55 7.01 -5.69
C ILE A 295 -25.23 8.24 -5.07
N VAL A 296 -24.47 9.02 -4.31
CA VAL A 296 -24.89 10.29 -3.70
C VAL A 296 -24.05 11.40 -4.33
N LYS A 297 -24.57 12.02 -5.39
CA LYS A 297 -23.83 12.95 -6.25
C LYS A 297 -23.27 14.16 -5.48
N SER A 298 -24.05 14.75 -4.57
CA SER A 298 -23.63 15.88 -3.73
C SER A 298 -22.40 15.52 -2.89
N LYS A 299 -22.47 14.39 -2.16
CA LYS A 299 -21.37 13.89 -1.33
C LYS A 299 -20.10 13.63 -2.14
N LEU A 300 -20.22 13.04 -3.34
CA LEU A 300 -19.07 12.84 -4.23
C LEU A 300 -18.48 14.16 -4.74
N ALA A 301 -19.32 15.14 -5.04
CA ALA A 301 -18.88 16.48 -5.44
C ALA A 301 -18.10 17.19 -4.30
N ASP A 302 -18.57 17.06 -3.06
CA ASP A 302 -17.89 17.62 -1.89
C ASP A 302 -16.49 17.02 -1.69
N TYR A 303 -16.39 15.68 -1.80
CA TYR A 303 -15.09 15.01 -1.76
C TYR A 303 -14.20 15.46 -2.92
N ALA A 304 -14.71 15.49 -4.15
CA ALA A 304 -13.95 15.92 -5.31
C ALA A 304 -13.41 17.35 -5.13
N MET A 305 -14.24 18.28 -4.68
CA MET A 305 -13.83 19.67 -4.42
C MET A 305 -12.75 19.75 -3.34
N PHE A 306 -12.93 19.02 -2.23
CA PHE A 306 -11.92 18.94 -1.18
C PHE A 306 -10.58 18.41 -1.71
N PHE A 307 -10.58 17.29 -2.44
CA PHE A 307 -9.35 16.67 -2.92
C PHE A 307 -8.65 17.50 -4.00
N VAL A 308 -9.39 18.18 -4.88
CA VAL A 308 -8.82 19.12 -5.86
C VAL A 308 -8.13 20.28 -5.16
N LYS A 309 -8.78 20.92 -4.18
CA LYS A 309 -8.18 22.02 -3.40
C LYS A 309 -6.92 21.55 -2.67
N SER A 310 -6.98 20.40 -2.02
CA SER A 310 -5.85 19.80 -1.30
C SER A 310 -4.69 19.43 -2.24
N TYR A 311 -4.97 18.90 -3.42
CA TYR A 311 -3.96 18.59 -4.44
C TYR A 311 -3.17 19.82 -4.85
N PHE A 312 -3.85 20.91 -5.20
CA PHE A 312 -3.19 22.16 -5.55
C PHE A 312 -2.42 22.75 -4.37
N LYS A 313 -2.97 22.68 -3.15
CA LYS A 313 -2.29 23.11 -1.93
C LYS A 313 -0.98 22.35 -1.71
N ILE A 314 -0.99 21.02 -1.83
CA ILE A 314 0.21 20.18 -1.71
C ILE A 314 1.22 20.53 -2.81
N LYS A 315 0.77 20.56 -4.06
CA LYS A 315 1.63 20.83 -5.21
C LYS A 315 2.32 22.21 -5.12
N MET A 316 1.56 23.26 -4.82
CA MET A 316 2.09 24.64 -4.74
C MET A 316 3.04 24.83 -3.55
N ASN A 317 2.83 24.11 -2.44
CA ASN A 317 3.65 24.23 -1.23
C ASN A 317 4.64 23.06 -1.07
N SER A 318 5.03 22.39 -2.16
CA SER A 318 5.91 21.21 -2.14
C SER A 318 7.22 21.44 -1.37
N ARG A 319 7.82 22.63 -1.49
CA ARG A 319 9.06 23.00 -0.76
C ARG A 319 8.85 23.04 0.75
N LYS A 320 7.72 23.57 1.21
CA LYS A 320 7.34 23.59 2.63
C LYS A 320 7.20 22.15 3.13
N TYR A 321 6.38 21.33 2.48
CA TYR A 321 6.13 19.96 2.92
C TYR A 321 7.41 19.10 2.89
N ARG A 322 8.31 19.33 1.94
CA ARG A 322 9.66 18.73 1.95
C ARG A 322 10.45 19.11 3.20
N LYS A 323 10.50 20.41 3.55
CA LYS A 323 11.19 20.86 4.76
C LYS A 323 10.59 20.21 6.02
N ASP A 324 9.27 20.26 6.17
CA ASP A 324 8.58 19.78 7.37
C ASP A 324 8.72 18.25 7.57
N THR A 325 8.65 17.48 6.48
CA THR A 325 8.82 16.02 6.51
C THR A 325 10.27 15.60 6.73
N ILE A 326 11.26 16.37 6.23
CA ILE A 326 12.68 16.14 6.55
C ILE A 326 12.95 16.40 8.04
N ILE A 327 12.40 17.49 8.60
CA ILE A 327 12.51 17.79 10.03
C ILE A 327 11.89 16.66 10.85
N PHE A 328 10.64 16.30 10.55
CA PHE A 328 9.96 15.18 11.20
C PHE A 328 10.80 13.90 11.18
N ARG A 329 11.37 13.55 10.02
CA ARG A 329 12.25 12.38 9.91
C ARG A 329 13.48 12.49 10.81
N SER A 330 14.16 13.63 10.80
CA SER A 330 15.38 13.82 11.60
C SER A 330 15.14 13.73 13.10
N GLU A 331 13.96 14.17 13.57
CA GLU A 331 13.59 14.11 14.99
C GLU A 331 13.18 12.69 15.41
N THR A 332 12.44 12.00 14.54
CA THR A 332 11.77 10.74 14.87
C THR A 332 12.54 9.48 14.55
N SER A 333 13.57 9.54 13.69
CA SER A 333 14.48 8.41 13.44
C SER A 333 15.49 8.17 14.56
N THR A 334 15.46 8.97 15.64
CA THR A 334 16.43 8.85 16.73
C THR A 334 16.08 7.75 17.73
N LYS A 335 17.09 7.11 18.31
CA LYS A 335 16.89 6.15 19.42
C LYS A 335 16.16 6.78 20.61
N LYS A 336 16.45 8.05 20.91
CA LYS A 336 15.80 8.80 22.01
C LYS A 336 14.30 8.93 21.79
N TYR A 337 13.88 9.28 20.57
CA TYR A 337 12.47 9.37 20.22
C TYR A 337 11.77 8.01 20.38
N TRP A 338 12.36 6.95 19.83
CA TRP A 338 11.79 5.60 19.91
C TRP A 338 11.70 5.06 21.34
N LYS A 339 12.70 5.32 22.19
CA LYS A 339 12.64 5.02 23.63
C LYS A 339 11.45 5.69 24.30
N LYS A 340 11.26 6.99 24.04
CA LYS A 340 10.11 7.75 24.55
C LYS A 340 8.78 7.20 24.02
N LEU A 341 8.69 6.90 22.73
CA LEU A 341 7.46 6.40 22.11
C LEU A 341 7.05 5.03 22.68
N LEU A 342 8.02 4.14 22.90
CA LEU A 342 7.80 2.78 23.40
C LEU A 342 7.76 2.68 24.93
N ASN A 343 7.84 3.80 25.65
CA ASN A 343 7.97 3.84 27.11
C ASN A 343 9.10 2.93 27.64
N ARG A 344 10.22 2.86 26.91
CA ARG A 344 11.41 2.10 27.31
C ARG A 344 12.48 3.07 27.82
N ASN A 345 12.75 3.03 29.14
CA ASN A 345 13.84 3.79 29.77
C ASN A 345 15.22 3.32 29.26
#